data_AF-A0A851IGA1-F1
#
_entry.id   AF-A0A851IGA1-F1
#
_cell.length_a   1.000
_cell.length_b   1.000
_cell.length_c   1.000
_cell.angle_alpha   90.00
_cell.angle_beta   90.00
_cell.angle_gamma   90.00
#
_symmetry.space_group_name_H-M   'P 1'
#
loop_
_entity.id
_entity.type
_entity.pdbx_description
1 polymer ?
#
loop_
_entity_poly.entity_id
_entity_poly.type
_entity_poly.pdbx_seq_one_letter_code
_entity_poly.pdbx_strand_id
1 'polypeptide(L)'
;MVKYLIMDVDGTLTDGKIYMGPDGEAMKAFSIKDGMVINYILKPRDITPVIITARNSSIVQHRCDELGIKEVYQGKLDKLTTLKEIVGEDGLGSCAYFGDDTLDLKCMNPIKEAGGIVACPADAVREVKAVADYVCANKAGEGALRDFAEWLVSDRSDEAEIQSRVEKAVRYLKELRVSETDAGKRVDVDNEFYYSIQSYDTKTAEQCKLESHRKYIDIQLVVFGEEGMDFVDISRLSLKEDYDEEKDVMFWDIPSRMSKTTLLAGDCIVLYPETAHRGARDLEETKHVLKIVGKVRI
;
A
#
# COMPACT_ATOMS: atom_id res chain seq x y z
N MET A 1 6.77 -16.54 -6.81
CA MET A 1 7.38 -16.04 -5.56
C MET A 1 8.76 -15.51 -5.92
N VAL A 2 9.10 -14.30 -5.49
CA VAL A 2 10.38 -13.66 -5.80
C VAL A 2 11.52 -14.36 -5.05
N LYS A 3 12.63 -14.62 -5.74
CA LYS A 3 13.86 -15.23 -5.21
C LYS A 3 15.07 -14.31 -5.32
N TYR A 4 15.06 -13.39 -6.28
CA TYR A 4 16.17 -12.48 -6.52
C TYR A 4 15.66 -11.04 -6.55
N LEU A 5 16.34 -10.13 -5.86
CA LEU A 5 16.10 -8.69 -5.97
C LEU A 5 17.32 -8.04 -6.63
N ILE A 6 17.14 -7.61 -7.87
CA ILE A 6 18.18 -7.04 -8.72
C ILE A 6 18.07 -5.52 -8.57
N MET A 7 19.20 -4.88 -8.28
CA MET A 7 19.25 -3.45 -8.00
C MET A 7 20.33 -2.81 -8.86
N ASP A 8 19.99 -1.71 -9.53
CA ASP A 8 20.99 -0.73 -9.96
C ASP A 8 21.58 0.01 -8.74
N VAL A 9 22.59 0.84 -8.94
CA VAL A 9 23.25 1.62 -7.90
C VAL A 9 22.97 3.12 -8.06
N ASP A 10 23.34 3.70 -9.20
CA ASP A 10 23.50 5.14 -9.35
C ASP A 10 22.20 5.77 -9.85
N GLY A 11 21.45 6.40 -8.96
CA GLY A 11 20.06 6.84 -9.22
C GLY A 11 19.02 5.90 -8.63
N THR A 12 19.47 4.80 -8.01
CA THR A 12 18.62 3.79 -7.38
C THR A 12 18.92 3.66 -5.88
N LEU A 13 20.12 3.16 -5.53
CA LEU A 13 20.58 3.06 -4.13
C LEU A 13 21.28 4.33 -3.65
N THR A 14 21.64 5.20 -4.58
CA THR A 14 22.20 6.54 -4.35
C THR A 14 21.28 7.60 -4.95
N ASP A 15 21.53 8.87 -4.63
CA ASP A 15 20.75 10.03 -5.10
C ASP A 15 20.98 10.42 -6.58
N GLY A 16 21.60 9.55 -7.37
CA GLY A 16 21.90 9.76 -8.80
C GLY A 16 23.02 10.76 -9.08
N LYS A 17 23.62 11.37 -8.06
CA LYS A 17 24.71 12.34 -8.25
C LYS A 17 26.06 11.65 -8.31
N ILE A 18 26.95 12.16 -9.17
CA ILE A 18 28.36 11.78 -9.19
C ILE A 18 29.16 12.86 -8.45
N TYR A 19 29.56 12.56 -7.22
CA TYR A 19 30.40 13.45 -6.44
C TYR A 19 31.87 13.26 -6.83
N MET A 20 32.39 14.20 -7.61
CA MET A 20 33.75 14.15 -8.17
C MET A 20 34.76 14.91 -7.28
N GLY A 21 35.93 14.31 -7.10
CA GLY A 21 37.14 14.93 -6.56
C GLY A 21 38.24 15.02 -7.63
N PRO A 22 39.46 15.43 -7.25
CA PRO A 22 40.57 15.63 -8.18
C PRO A 22 40.95 14.37 -9.00
N ASP A 23 40.77 13.18 -8.41
CA ASP A 23 41.16 11.89 -9.01
C ASP A 23 39.97 11.07 -9.56
N GLY A 24 38.78 11.66 -9.64
CA GLY A 24 37.57 10.97 -10.11
C GLY A 24 36.46 10.89 -9.05
N GLU A 25 35.75 9.77 -8.98
CA GLU A 25 34.65 9.57 -8.04
C GLU A 25 35.14 9.60 -6.59
N ALA A 26 34.72 10.61 -5.83
CA ALA A 26 35.18 10.84 -4.46
C ALA A 26 34.25 10.24 -3.41
N MET A 27 32.94 10.26 -3.65
CA MET A 27 31.95 9.73 -2.70
C MET A 27 30.68 9.24 -3.40
N LYS A 28 29.96 8.35 -2.71
CA LYS A 28 28.58 7.95 -2.98
C LYS A 28 27.81 7.97 -1.66
N ALA A 29 26.62 8.54 -1.66
CA ALA A 29 25.75 8.55 -0.49
C ALA A 29 24.74 7.40 -0.60
N PHE A 30 24.67 6.57 0.45
CA PHE A 30 23.71 5.47 0.56
C PHE A 30 22.82 5.68 1.80
N SER A 31 21.58 5.22 1.73
CA SER A 31 20.66 5.25 2.88
C SER A 31 20.96 4.12 3.88
N ILE A 32 20.95 4.47 5.17
CA ILE A 32 20.97 3.46 6.25
C ILE A 32 19.67 2.64 6.22
N LYS A 33 18.52 3.26 5.93
CA LYS A 33 17.22 2.58 5.87
C LYS A 33 17.20 1.51 4.78
N ASP A 34 17.77 1.82 3.62
CA ASP A 34 17.90 0.87 2.51
C ASP A 34 18.88 -0.25 2.85
N GLY A 35 19.98 0.04 3.55
CA GLY A 35 20.91 -0.99 4.03
C GLY A 35 20.25 -2.04 4.94
N MET A 36 19.25 -1.65 5.75
CA MET A 36 18.52 -2.58 6.63
C MET A 36 17.72 -3.62 5.84
N VAL A 37 17.29 -3.31 4.61
CA VAL A 37 16.50 -4.21 3.77
C VAL A 37 17.20 -5.56 3.58
N ILE A 38 18.51 -5.52 3.31
CA ILE A 38 19.32 -6.69 3.00
C ILE A 38 19.23 -7.73 4.12
N ASN A 39 19.42 -7.30 5.37
CA ASN A 39 19.52 -8.19 6.51
C ASN A 39 18.17 -8.50 7.18
N TYR A 40 17.25 -7.54 7.20
CA TYR A 40 16.02 -7.65 7.99
C TYR A 40 14.79 -8.01 7.15
N ILE A 41 14.83 -7.81 5.83
CA ILE A 41 13.69 -8.10 4.96
C ILE A 41 14.00 -9.26 4.02
N LEU A 42 15.11 -9.17 3.28
CA LEU A 42 15.42 -10.13 2.21
C LEU A 42 15.93 -11.48 2.75
N LYS A 43 16.94 -11.47 3.64
CA LYS A 43 17.51 -12.70 4.21
C LYS A 43 16.48 -13.61 4.89
N PRO A 44 15.57 -13.12 5.77
CA PRO A 44 14.55 -13.97 6.39
C PRO A 44 13.56 -14.61 5.41
N ARG A 45 13.45 -14.06 4.19
CA ARG A 45 12.56 -14.52 3.12
C ARG A 45 13.29 -15.27 2.01
N ASP A 46 14.58 -15.56 2.22
CA ASP A 46 15.42 -16.24 1.23
C ASP A 46 15.47 -15.53 -0.13
N ILE A 47 15.37 -14.20 -0.12
CA ILE A 47 15.53 -13.37 -1.32
C ILE A 47 16.99 -12.96 -1.45
N THR A 48 17.63 -13.32 -2.56
CA THR A 48 19.03 -13.00 -2.85
C THR A 48 19.13 -11.58 -3.43
N PRO A 49 19.80 -10.63 -2.75
CA PRO A 49 20.10 -9.32 -3.34
C PRO A 49 21.22 -9.43 -4.38
N VAL A 50 21.03 -8.79 -5.52
CA VAL A 50 21.96 -8.80 -6.65
C VAL A 50 22.19 -7.35 -7.12
N ILE A 51 23.45 -6.94 -7.25
CA ILE A 51 23.84 -5.64 -7.81
C ILE A 51 24.33 -5.84 -9.23
N ILE A 52 23.75 -5.10 -10.19
CA ILE A 52 24.25 -5.03 -11.57
C ILE A 52 24.39 -3.57 -11.97
N THR A 53 25.62 -3.10 -12.15
CA THR A 53 25.90 -1.71 -12.52
C THR A 53 26.92 -1.62 -13.66
N ALA A 54 26.74 -0.59 -14.49
CA ALA A 54 27.66 -0.28 -15.59
C ALA A 54 29.00 0.30 -15.12
N ARG A 55 29.06 0.84 -13.91
CA ARG A 55 30.25 1.49 -13.36
C ARG A 55 31.09 0.53 -12.53
N ASN A 56 32.38 0.84 -12.39
CA ASN A 56 33.27 0.17 -11.44
C ASN A 56 33.62 1.15 -10.32
N SER A 57 33.37 0.76 -9.08
CA SER A 57 33.61 1.60 -7.90
C SER A 57 34.00 0.74 -6.69
N SER A 58 35.13 1.08 -6.07
CA SER A 58 35.54 0.47 -4.80
C SER A 58 34.60 0.86 -3.66
N ILE A 59 33.96 2.04 -3.74
CA ILE A 59 32.99 2.50 -2.75
C ILE A 59 31.76 1.58 -2.75
N VAL A 60 31.26 1.21 -3.94
CA VAL A 60 30.17 0.24 -4.09
C VAL A 60 30.57 -1.12 -3.55
N GLN A 61 31.79 -1.59 -3.86
CA GLN A 61 32.27 -2.87 -3.35
C GLN A 61 32.31 -2.89 -1.81
N HIS A 62 32.94 -1.89 -1.18
CA HIS A 62 33.00 -1.80 0.28
C HIS A 62 31.61 -1.76 0.92
N ARG A 63 30.65 -1.03 0.33
CA ARG A 63 29.28 -0.99 0.84
C ARG A 63 28.57 -2.34 0.72
N CYS A 64 28.77 -3.05 -0.39
CA CYS A 64 28.22 -4.39 -0.57
C CYS A 64 28.82 -5.39 0.44
N ASP A 65 30.12 -5.32 0.67
CA ASP A 65 30.83 -6.15 1.65
C ASP A 65 30.29 -5.90 3.07
N GLU A 66 30.09 -4.63 3.45
CA GLU A 66 29.50 -4.22 4.73
C GLU A 66 28.09 -4.80 4.93
N LEU A 67 27.25 -4.76 3.89
CA LEU A 67 25.87 -5.28 3.94
C LEU A 67 25.80 -6.82 3.77
N GLY A 68 26.90 -7.45 3.36
CA GLY A 68 26.97 -8.88 3.06
C GLY A 68 26.26 -9.27 1.76
N ILE A 69 26.23 -8.37 0.76
CA ILE A 69 25.75 -8.66 -0.59
C ILE A 69 26.89 -9.33 -1.35
N LYS A 70 26.71 -10.61 -1.74
CA LYS A 70 27.75 -11.40 -2.42
C LYS A 70 27.68 -11.29 -3.94
N GLU A 71 26.48 -11.12 -4.48
CA GLU A 71 26.21 -11.06 -5.92
C GLU A 71 26.39 -9.62 -6.42
N VAL A 72 27.64 -9.23 -6.70
CA VAL A 72 28.00 -7.87 -7.11
C VAL A 72 28.68 -7.87 -8.48
N TYR A 73 27.99 -7.35 -9.49
CA TYR A 73 28.42 -7.37 -10.88
C TYR A 73 28.62 -5.94 -11.39
N GLN A 74 29.87 -5.46 -11.33
CA GLN A 74 30.27 -4.13 -11.76
C GLN A 74 30.82 -4.14 -13.20
N GLY A 75 30.80 -2.97 -13.86
CA GLY A 75 31.30 -2.83 -15.23
C GLY A 75 30.44 -3.50 -16.30
N LYS A 76 29.17 -3.80 -16.00
CA LYS A 76 28.26 -4.54 -16.90
C LYS A 76 27.36 -3.58 -17.68
N LEU A 77 27.73 -3.33 -18.94
CA LEU A 77 26.91 -2.51 -19.85
C LEU A 77 25.67 -3.25 -20.36
N ASP A 78 25.81 -4.56 -20.61
CA ASP A 78 24.69 -5.43 -20.96
C ASP A 78 24.17 -6.15 -19.71
N LYS A 79 23.32 -5.44 -18.96
CA LYS A 79 22.74 -5.95 -17.71
C LYS A 79 21.86 -7.18 -17.92
N LEU A 80 21.16 -7.28 -19.06
CA LEU A 80 20.22 -8.37 -19.32
C LEU A 80 20.95 -9.70 -19.49
N THR A 81 22.07 -9.69 -20.22
CA THR A 81 22.88 -10.91 -20.37
C THR A 81 23.43 -11.36 -19.01
N THR A 82 23.98 -10.44 -18.20
CA THR A 82 24.44 -10.78 -16.84
C THR A 82 23.31 -11.26 -15.94
N LEU A 83 22.13 -10.66 -16.00
CA LEU A 83 20.96 -11.13 -15.28
C LEU A 83 20.63 -12.58 -15.63
N LYS A 84 20.58 -12.91 -16.92
CA LYS A 84 20.29 -14.27 -17.40
C LYS A 84 21.35 -15.30 -17.00
N GLU A 85 22.63 -14.90 -16.91
CA GLU A 85 23.71 -15.74 -16.38
C GLU A 85 23.48 -16.09 -14.90
N ILE A 86 22.88 -15.18 -14.13
CA ILE A 86 22.64 -15.35 -12.68
C ILE A 86 21.40 -16.22 -12.42
N VAL A 87 20.29 -15.93 -13.10
CA VAL A 87 18.98 -16.52 -12.77
C VAL A 87 18.54 -17.62 -13.74
N GLY A 88 19.23 -17.77 -14.87
CA GLY A 88 18.83 -18.65 -15.98
C GLY A 88 17.72 -18.04 -16.84
N GLU A 89 17.56 -18.55 -18.07
CA GLU A 89 16.57 -18.04 -19.03
C GLU A 89 15.13 -18.12 -18.49
N ASP A 90 14.78 -19.20 -17.80
CA ASP A 90 13.44 -19.41 -17.20
C ASP A 90 13.29 -18.76 -15.81
N GLY A 91 14.35 -18.12 -15.28
CA GLY A 91 14.37 -17.56 -13.92
C GLY A 91 13.84 -16.13 -13.80
N LEU A 92 13.59 -15.46 -14.92
CA LEU A 92 13.18 -14.04 -14.94
C LEU A 92 11.87 -13.79 -14.17
N GLY A 93 10.91 -14.71 -14.22
CA GLY A 93 9.65 -14.60 -13.48
C GLY A 93 9.79 -14.70 -11.96
N SER A 94 10.95 -15.15 -11.47
CA SER A 94 11.27 -15.18 -10.03
C SER A 94 12.07 -13.94 -9.58
N CYS A 95 12.24 -12.94 -10.43
CA CYS A 95 13.01 -11.74 -10.13
C CYS A 95 12.11 -10.56 -9.74
N ALA A 96 12.62 -9.73 -8.83
CA ALA A 96 12.24 -8.34 -8.69
C ALA A 96 13.38 -7.45 -9.21
N TYR A 97 13.07 -6.37 -9.92
CA TYR A 97 14.08 -5.39 -10.37
C TYR A 97 13.75 -3.99 -9.83
N PHE A 98 14.75 -3.31 -9.29
CA PHE A 98 14.65 -1.94 -8.80
C PHE A 98 15.67 -1.06 -9.55
N GLY A 99 15.17 -0.10 -10.34
CA GLY A 99 15.99 0.77 -11.21
C GLY A 99 15.29 2.10 -11.50
N ASP A 100 15.99 3.06 -12.09
CA ASP A 100 15.51 4.44 -12.22
C ASP A 100 15.61 5.07 -13.62
N ASP A 101 16.41 4.51 -14.54
CA ASP A 101 16.64 5.09 -15.87
C ASP A 101 16.31 4.10 -17.01
N THR A 102 16.23 4.63 -18.23
CA THR A 102 15.91 3.94 -19.48
C THR A 102 16.80 2.72 -19.77
N LEU A 103 18.04 2.69 -19.26
CA LEU A 103 18.92 1.52 -19.40
C LEU A 103 18.38 0.30 -18.65
N ASP A 104 17.67 0.50 -17.54
CA ASP A 104 17.10 -0.56 -16.72
C ASP A 104 15.88 -1.21 -17.39
N LEU A 105 15.20 -0.50 -18.30
CA LEU A 105 14.07 -1.05 -19.06
C LEU A 105 14.41 -2.32 -19.83
N LYS A 106 15.68 -2.49 -20.23
CA LYS A 106 16.17 -3.71 -20.90
C LYS A 106 16.09 -4.95 -20.01
N CYS A 107 16.17 -4.78 -18.69
CA CYS A 107 15.95 -5.84 -17.71
C CYS A 107 14.50 -5.86 -17.22
N MET A 108 13.91 -4.69 -16.97
CA MET A 108 12.56 -4.59 -16.40
C MET A 108 11.49 -5.19 -17.32
N ASN A 109 11.53 -4.90 -18.63
CA ASN A 109 10.50 -5.40 -19.55
C ASN A 109 10.48 -6.94 -19.61
N PRO A 110 11.61 -7.66 -19.84
CA PRO A 110 11.61 -9.12 -19.82
C PRO A 110 11.21 -9.74 -18.48
N ILE A 111 11.60 -9.13 -17.35
CA ILE A 111 11.20 -9.60 -16.01
C ILE A 111 9.68 -9.51 -15.87
N LYS A 112 9.09 -8.36 -16.23
CA LYS A 112 7.65 -8.13 -16.14
C LYS A 112 6.87 -9.09 -17.06
N GLU A 113 7.34 -9.27 -18.30
CA GLU A 113 6.76 -10.22 -19.27
C GLU A 113 6.77 -11.66 -18.75
N ALA A 114 7.81 -12.04 -18.01
CA ALA A 114 7.93 -13.35 -17.38
C ALA A 114 7.14 -13.51 -16.06
N GLY A 115 6.39 -12.48 -15.64
CA GLY A 115 5.60 -12.48 -14.41
C GLY A 115 6.38 -12.11 -13.14
N GLY A 116 7.59 -11.56 -13.29
CA GLY A 116 8.34 -10.95 -12.21
C GLY A 116 7.80 -9.55 -11.84
N ILE A 117 8.46 -8.91 -10.89
CA ILE A 117 8.05 -7.60 -10.36
C ILE A 117 9.10 -6.54 -10.71
N VAL A 118 8.66 -5.35 -11.09
CA VAL A 118 9.57 -4.24 -11.38
C VAL A 118 9.12 -2.98 -10.65
N ALA A 119 10.06 -2.24 -10.09
CA ALA A 119 9.76 -1.04 -9.31
C ALA A 119 10.83 0.02 -9.48
N CYS A 120 10.51 1.25 -9.07
CA CYS A 120 11.44 2.38 -9.20
C CYS A 120 11.26 3.44 -8.10
N PRO A 121 12.30 4.25 -7.82
CA PRO A 121 12.19 5.42 -6.96
C PRO A 121 11.21 6.50 -7.48
N ALA A 122 10.79 7.40 -6.57
CA ALA A 122 9.87 8.49 -6.89
C ALA A 122 10.40 9.48 -7.94
N ASP A 123 11.71 9.59 -8.11
CA ASP A 123 12.41 10.48 -9.03
C ASP A 123 12.94 9.81 -10.30
N ALA A 124 12.63 8.53 -10.51
CA ALA A 124 12.92 7.81 -11.75
C ALA A 124 12.32 8.49 -13.00
N VAL A 125 12.90 8.22 -14.16
CA VAL A 125 12.43 8.77 -15.44
C VAL A 125 11.02 8.26 -15.77
N ARG A 126 10.29 9.04 -16.58
CA ARG A 126 8.87 8.79 -16.87
C ARG A 126 8.62 7.42 -17.47
N GLU A 127 9.52 6.98 -18.34
CA GLU A 127 9.46 5.72 -19.06
C GLU A 127 9.56 4.52 -18.10
N VAL A 128 10.41 4.62 -17.08
CA VAL A 128 10.56 3.60 -16.03
C VAL A 128 9.30 3.53 -15.16
N LYS A 129 8.80 4.69 -14.71
CA LYS A 129 7.55 4.78 -13.95
C LYS A 129 6.34 4.20 -14.69
N ALA A 130 6.31 4.32 -16.02
CA ALA A 130 5.22 3.79 -16.83
C ALA A 130 5.17 2.26 -16.88
N VAL A 131 6.28 1.58 -16.59
CA VAL A 131 6.39 0.11 -16.62
C VAL A 131 6.38 -0.49 -15.20
N ALA A 132 6.83 0.25 -14.20
CA ALA A 132 6.90 -0.16 -12.81
C ALA A 132 5.55 -0.68 -12.26
N ASP A 133 5.57 -1.83 -11.59
CA ASP A 133 4.46 -2.33 -10.76
C ASP A 133 4.30 -1.51 -9.48
N TYR A 134 5.40 -0.91 -9.00
CA TYR A 134 5.40 -0.02 -7.84
C TYR A 134 6.34 1.16 -8.06
N VAL A 135 5.82 2.36 -7.84
CA VAL A 135 6.59 3.60 -7.81
C VAL A 135 6.65 4.05 -6.37
N CYS A 136 7.85 4.10 -5.79
CA CYS A 136 8.02 4.48 -4.39
C CYS A 136 7.54 5.91 -4.13
N ALA A 137 7.13 6.19 -2.89
CA ALA A 137 6.88 7.55 -2.44
C ALA A 137 8.20 8.31 -2.20
N ASN A 138 9.26 7.57 -1.83
CA ASN A 138 10.59 8.11 -1.55
C ASN A 138 11.49 8.14 -2.80
N LYS A 139 12.43 9.09 -2.80
CA LYS A 139 13.46 9.22 -3.84
C LYS A 139 14.62 8.25 -3.65
N ALA A 140 15.37 8.07 -4.73
CA ALA A 140 16.57 7.24 -4.72
C ALA A 140 17.57 7.66 -3.63
N GLY A 141 18.18 6.69 -2.95
CA GLY A 141 19.08 6.96 -1.83
C GLY A 141 18.46 7.59 -0.58
N GLU A 142 17.13 7.81 -0.53
CA GLU A 142 16.41 8.40 0.60
C GLU A 142 15.51 7.39 1.35
N GLY A 143 15.64 6.08 1.08
CA GLY A 143 14.75 5.05 1.64
C GLY A 143 13.81 4.41 0.61
N ALA A 144 13.99 4.64 -0.69
CA ALA A 144 13.12 4.09 -1.72
C ALA A 144 13.23 2.56 -1.83
N LEU A 145 14.40 1.96 -1.62
CA LEU A 145 14.52 0.51 -1.58
C LEU A 145 13.78 -0.05 -0.37
N ARG A 146 13.83 0.63 0.79
CA ARG A 146 13.08 0.23 1.98
C ARG A 146 11.57 0.22 1.74
N ASP A 147 11.05 1.31 1.18
CA ASP A 147 9.65 1.45 0.78
C ASP A 147 9.23 0.30 -0.15
N PHE A 148 9.97 0.09 -1.24
CA PHE A 148 9.68 -1.00 -2.17
C PHE A 148 9.78 -2.38 -1.52
N ALA A 149 10.81 -2.64 -0.70
CA ALA A 149 11.01 -3.95 -0.11
C ALA A 149 9.93 -4.30 0.91
N GLU A 150 9.40 -3.32 1.65
CA GLU A 150 8.23 -3.51 2.52
C GLU A 150 6.98 -3.87 1.70
N TRP A 151 6.74 -3.17 0.59
CA TRP A 151 5.65 -3.49 -0.34
C TRP A 151 5.83 -4.82 -1.10
N LEU A 152 7.09 -5.20 -1.37
CA LEU A 152 7.41 -6.44 -2.07
C LEU A 152 7.04 -7.66 -1.23
N VAL A 153 7.18 -7.52 0.09
CA VAL A 153 7.00 -8.63 1.03
C VAL A 153 5.76 -8.50 1.91
N SER A 154 4.97 -7.44 1.74
CA SER A 154 3.66 -7.33 2.35
C SER A 154 2.78 -8.48 1.85
N ASP A 155 1.96 -9.03 2.74
CA ASP A 155 1.10 -10.16 2.40
C ASP A 155 -0.02 -9.68 1.47
N ARG A 156 0.21 -9.74 0.16
CA ARG A 156 -0.82 -9.42 -0.85
C ARG A 156 -1.91 -10.48 -0.95
N SER A 157 -1.70 -11.65 -0.36
CA SER A 157 -2.75 -12.66 -0.20
C SER A 157 -3.91 -12.10 0.61
N ASP A 158 -3.61 -11.33 1.66
CA ASP A 158 -4.64 -10.75 2.51
C ASP A 158 -5.40 -9.67 1.75
N GLU A 159 -4.74 -8.75 1.02
CA GLU A 159 -5.44 -7.70 0.27
C GLU A 159 -6.40 -8.25 -0.80
N ALA A 160 -5.96 -9.22 -1.61
CA ALA A 160 -6.82 -9.80 -2.64
C ALA A 160 -7.98 -10.63 -2.05
N GLU A 161 -7.72 -11.33 -0.94
CA GLU A 161 -8.76 -12.07 -0.22
C GLU A 161 -9.75 -11.14 0.46
N ILE A 162 -9.28 -10.11 1.16
CA ILE A 162 -10.08 -9.05 1.77
C ILE A 162 -10.93 -8.37 0.70
N GLN A 163 -10.34 -7.99 -0.44
CA GLN A 163 -11.08 -7.40 -1.55
C GLN A 163 -12.20 -8.34 -2.03
N SER A 164 -11.90 -9.63 -2.20
CA SER A 164 -12.90 -10.65 -2.56
C SER A 164 -14.01 -10.78 -1.50
N ARG A 165 -13.67 -10.75 -0.20
CA ARG A 165 -14.64 -10.77 0.90
C ARG A 165 -15.53 -9.52 0.87
N VAL A 166 -14.95 -8.33 0.68
CA VAL A 166 -15.68 -7.06 0.57
C VAL A 166 -16.64 -7.08 -0.63
N GLU A 167 -16.18 -7.50 -1.80
CA GLU A 167 -17.03 -7.58 -3.00
C GLU A 167 -18.21 -8.54 -2.82
N LYS A 168 -17.99 -9.69 -2.20
CA LYS A 168 -19.05 -10.64 -1.85
C LYS A 168 -20.04 -10.03 -0.86
N ALA A 169 -19.54 -9.37 0.19
CA ALA A 169 -20.37 -8.70 1.19
C ALA A 169 -21.22 -7.59 0.58
N VAL A 170 -20.64 -6.70 -0.24
CA VAL A 170 -21.39 -5.63 -0.94
C VAL A 170 -22.47 -6.23 -1.83
N ARG A 171 -22.17 -7.29 -2.60
CA ARG A 171 -23.17 -7.96 -3.45
C ARG A 171 -24.30 -8.54 -2.62
N TYR A 172 -23.96 -9.25 -1.54
CA TYR A 172 -24.91 -9.83 -0.60
C TYR A 172 -25.86 -8.75 -0.04
N LEU A 173 -25.30 -7.65 0.47
CA LEU A 173 -26.08 -6.56 1.06
C LEU A 173 -27.03 -5.88 0.06
N LYS A 174 -26.60 -5.70 -1.19
CA LYS A 174 -27.43 -5.07 -2.24
C LYS A 174 -28.63 -5.93 -2.66
N GLU A 175 -28.57 -7.24 -2.47
CA GLU A 175 -29.66 -8.16 -2.77
C GLU A 175 -30.68 -8.29 -1.62
N LEU A 176 -30.31 -7.86 -0.41
CA LEU A 176 -31.19 -7.92 0.76
C LEU A 176 -32.44 -7.04 0.57
N ARG A 177 -33.53 -7.52 1.15
CA ARG A 177 -34.78 -6.78 1.33
C ARG A 177 -35.01 -6.62 2.82
N VAL A 178 -34.79 -5.41 3.31
CA VAL A 178 -34.98 -5.05 4.72
C VAL A 178 -36.03 -3.95 4.84
N SER A 179 -36.64 -3.87 6.01
CA SER A 179 -37.69 -2.90 6.34
C SER A 179 -37.46 -2.32 7.73
N GLU A 180 -38.27 -1.33 8.10
CA GLU A 180 -38.25 -0.73 9.42
C GLU A 180 -38.38 -1.74 10.57
N THR A 181 -39.14 -2.82 10.35
CA THR A 181 -39.34 -3.88 11.36
C THR A 181 -38.09 -4.72 11.61
N ASP A 182 -37.06 -4.54 10.79
CA ASP A 182 -35.77 -5.20 10.92
C ASP A 182 -34.75 -4.34 11.67
N ALA A 183 -35.07 -3.09 11.99
CA ALA A 183 -34.19 -2.19 12.73
C ALA A 183 -33.75 -2.79 14.09
N GLY A 184 -32.46 -2.64 14.40
CA GLY A 184 -31.83 -3.20 15.59
C GLY A 184 -31.41 -4.66 15.47
N LYS A 185 -31.76 -5.36 14.38
CA LYS A 185 -31.29 -6.73 14.15
C LYS A 185 -29.81 -6.74 13.75
N ARG A 186 -29.09 -7.73 14.29
CA ARG A 186 -27.77 -8.16 13.84
C ARG A 186 -27.90 -9.55 13.23
N VAL A 187 -27.22 -9.78 12.11
CA VAL A 187 -27.18 -11.06 11.42
C VAL A 187 -25.73 -11.40 11.12
N ASP A 188 -25.24 -12.50 11.69
CA ASP A 188 -23.93 -13.06 11.38
C ASP A 188 -24.08 -14.00 10.18
N VAL A 189 -23.48 -13.65 9.03
CA VAL A 189 -23.59 -14.43 7.79
C VAL A 189 -22.61 -15.60 7.84
N ASP A 190 -21.39 -15.34 8.31
CA ASP A 190 -20.35 -16.32 8.60
C ASP A 190 -19.34 -15.76 9.64
N ASN A 191 -18.18 -16.40 9.79
CA ASN A 191 -17.14 -16.01 10.75
C ASN A 191 -16.36 -14.75 10.33
N GLU A 192 -16.51 -14.31 9.09
CA GLU A 192 -15.77 -13.20 8.47
C GLU A 192 -16.68 -12.02 8.14
N PHE A 193 -18.01 -12.21 8.08
CA PHE A 193 -18.96 -11.19 7.71
C PHE A 193 -20.24 -11.24 8.54
N TYR A 194 -20.60 -10.09 9.12
CA TYR A 194 -21.90 -9.85 9.73
C TYR A 194 -22.43 -8.48 9.33
N TYR A 195 -23.74 -8.25 9.52
CA TYR A 195 -24.33 -6.93 9.33
C TYR A 195 -25.36 -6.60 10.40
N SER A 196 -25.63 -5.31 10.55
CA SER A 196 -26.69 -4.78 11.42
C SER A 196 -27.57 -3.82 10.64
N ILE A 197 -28.85 -3.76 11.02
CA ILE A 197 -29.82 -2.84 10.42
C ILE A 197 -30.06 -1.72 11.41
N GLN A 198 -29.83 -0.49 10.99
CA GLN A 198 -29.93 0.70 11.83
C GLN A 198 -31.02 1.62 11.29
N SER A 199 -31.85 2.10 12.21
CA SER A 199 -32.86 3.12 11.96
C SER A 199 -32.67 4.26 12.95
N TYR A 200 -32.60 5.49 12.44
CA TYR A 200 -32.42 6.68 13.25
C TYR A 200 -32.77 7.95 12.46
N ASP A 201 -32.92 9.05 13.19
CA ASP A 201 -32.98 10.39 12.62
C ASP A 201 -31.57 11.00 12.55
N THR A 202 -31.25 11.64 11.42
CA THR A 202 -29.98 12.36 11.25
C THR A 202 -29.85 13.50 12.26
N LYS A 203 -28.60 13.87 12.53
CA LYS A 203 -28.22 14.82 13.58
C LYS A 203 -27.29 15.88 13.04
N THR A 204 -27.14 16.98 13.79
CA THR A 204 -26.18 18.01 13.39
C THR A 204 -24.76 17.47 13.44
N ALA A 205 -23.86 18.08 12.66
CA ALA A 205 -22.47 17.65 12.56
C ALA A 205 -21.75 17.56 13.92
N GLU A 206 -22.10 18.42 14.87
CA GLU A 206 -21.52 18.48 16.22
C GLU A 206 -21.93 17.30 17.10
N GLN A 207 -23.07 16.68 16.82
CA GLN A 207 -23.59 15.52 17.54
C GLN A 207 -23.03 14.20 16.99
N CYS A 208 -22.52 14.20 15.77
CA CYS A 208 -21.93 13.03 15.13
C CYS A 208 -20.45 12.87 15.53
N LYS A 209 -20.07 11.65 15.90
CA LYS A 209 -18.69 11.31 16.28
C LYS A 209 -17.87 10.94 15.05
N LEU A 210 -16.57 11.25 15.09
CA LEU A 210 -15.59 10.79 14.10
C LEU A 210 -14.90 9.55 14.67
N GLU A 211 -15.10 8.40 14.02
CA GLU A 211 -14.63 7.10 14.50
C GLU A 211 -13.91 6.30 13.40
N SER A 212 -13.10 5.34 13.82
CA SER A 212 -12.54 4.31 12.94
C SER A 212 -12.46 2.96 13.65
N HIS A 213 -12.19 1.92 12.86
CA HIS A 213 -12.15 0.51 13.27
C HIS A 213 -10.78 -0.09 12.95
N ARG A 214 -10.42 -1.22 13.56
CA ARG A 214 -9.17 -1.95 13.27
C ARG A 214 -9.41 -3.38 12.78
N LYS A 215 -10.45 -4.05 13.27
CA LYS A 215 -10.70 -5.47 12.97
C LYS A 215 -11.60 -5.66 11.75
N TYR A 216 -12.45 -4.67 11.46
CA TYR A 216 -13.43 -4.77 10.38
C TYR A 216 -13.36 -3.59 9.41
N ILE A 217 -13.56 -3.89 8.13
CA ILE A 217 -13.98 -2.93 7.09
C ILE A 217 -15.48 -2.70 7.25
N ASP A 218 -15.88 -1.42 7.22
CA ASP A 218 -17.27 -1.01 7.39
C ASP A 218 -17.94 -0.72 6.04
N ILE A 219 -19.05 -1.38 5.77
CA ILE A 219 -19.85 -1.21 4.54
C ILE A 219 -21.18 -0.59 4.93
N GLN A 220 -21.44 0.64 4.50
CA GLN A 220 -22.71 1.32 4.80
C GLN A 220 -23.54 1.44 3.53
N LEU A 221 -24.74 0.85 3.55
CA LEU A 221 -25.72 0.86 2.47
C LEU A 221 -27.00 1.55 2.95
N VAL A 222 -27.34 2.69 2.35
CA VAL A 222 -28.59 3.40 2.68
C VAL A 222 -29.74 2.70 1.96
N VAL A 223 -30.75 2.27 2.71
CA VAL A 223 -31.94 1.59 2.17
C VAL A 223 -33.05 2.59 1.94
N PHE A 224 -33.22 3.53 2.88
CA PHE A 224 -34.23 4.59 2.84
C PHE A 224 -33.66 5.86 3.49
N GLY A 225 -34.11 7.02 3.00
CA GLY A 225 -33.67 8.33 3.49
C GLY A 225 -32.41 8.84 2.81
N GLU A 226 -31.78 9.83 3.46
CA GLU A 226 -30.52 10.44 3.03
C GLU A 226 -29.69 10.84 4.26
N GLU A 227 -28.38 10.72 4.17
CA GLU A 227 -27.46 11.22 5.20
C GLU A 227 -26.19 11.84 4.60
N GLY A 228 -25.63 12.80 5.30
CA GLY A 228 -24.28 13.27 5.09
C GLY A 228 -23.27 12.33 5.76
N MET A 229 -22.14 12.12 5.09
CA MET A 229 -20.99 11.45 5.66
C MET A 229 -19.72 12.25 5.42
N ASP A 230 -18.93 12.39 6.47
CA ASP A 230 -17.60 12.99 6.39
C ASP A 230 -16.54 11.93 6.66
N PHE A 231 -15.39 12.02 5.98
CA PHE A 231 -14.30 11.04 6.11
C PHE A 231 -12.93 11.66 5.91
N VAL A 232 -11.91 11.05 6.51
CA VAL A 232 -10.53 11.52 6.54
C VAL A 232 -9.57 10.38 6.90
N ASP A 233 -8.37 10.43 6.33
CA ASP A 233 -7.29 9.49 6.61
C ASP A 233 -6.80 9.63 8.07
N ILE A 234 -6.71 8.50 8.79
CA ILE A 234 -6.32 8.47 10.21
C ILE A 234 -4.92 9.03 10.48
N SER A 235 -4.01 8.99 9.50
CA SER A 235 -2.64 9.53 9.63
C SER A 235 -2.62 11.03 9.89
N ARG A 236 -3.74 11.71 9.68
CA ARG A 236 -3.92 13.16 9.84
C ARG A 236 -4.61 13.55 11.15
N LEU A 237 -4.90 12.58 12.02
CA LEU A 237 -5.75 12.78 13.20
C LEU A 237 -4.97 12.62 14.51
N SER A 238 -5.47 13.29 15.55
CA SER A 238 -5.10 13.04 16.94
C SER A 238 -6.19 12.21 17.62
N LEU A 239 -5.74 11.27 18.46
CA LEU A 239 -6.62 10.37 19.19
C LEU A 239 -7.38 11.14 20.27
N LYS A 240 -8.70 10.97 20.33
CA LYS A 240 -9.57 11.59 21.33
C LYS A 240 -9.93 10.61 22.45
N GLU A 241 -10.27 9.38 22.09
CA GLU A 241 -10.55 8.29 23.03
C GLU A 241 -9.79 7.03 22.59
N ASP A 242 -9.27 6.28 23.56
CA ASP A 242 -8.55 5.04 23.30
C ASP A 242 -9.43 3.99 22.61
N TYR A 243 -8.77 3.08 21.90
CA TYR A 243 -9.43 2.00 21.17
C TYR A 243 -10.08 0.98 22.12
N ASP A 244 -11.39 0.74 21.91
CA ASP A 244 -12.17 -0.30 22.58
C ASP A 244 -12.11 -1.59 21.76
N GLU A 245 -11.38 -2.60 22.26
CA GLU A 245 -11.19 -3.86 21.54
C GLU A 245 -12.48 -4.69 21.38
N GLU A 246 -13.43 -4.57 22.30
CA GLU A 246 -14.67 -5.34 22.27
C GLU A 246 -15.63 -4.78 21.21
N LYS A 247 -15.70 -3.45 21.11
CA LYS A 247 -16.57 -2.75 20.15
C LYS A 247 -15.90 -2.49 18.79
N ASP A 248 -14.60 -2.73 18.69
CA ASP A 248 -13.77 -2.38 17.52
C ASP A 248 -13.94 -0.89 17.13
N VAL A 249 -13.79 0.03 18.08
CA VAL A 249 -13.99 1.47 17.81
C VAL A 249 -12.97 2.33 18.54
N MET A 250 -12.49 3.38 17.87
CA MET A 250 -11.77 4.49 18.50
C MET A 250 -12.30 5.82 17.97
N PHE A 251 -12.15 6.87 18.77
CA PHE A 251 -12.65 8.20 18.43
C PHE A 251 -11.51 9.19 18.24
N TRP A 252 -11.71 10.09 17.29
CA TRP A 252 -10.70 11.06 16.85
C TRP A 252 -11.16 12.49 17.11
N ASP A 253 -10.20 13.39 17.27
CA ASP A 253 -10.48 14.81 17.21
C ASP A 253 -10.91 15.22 15.81
N ILE A 254 -11.88 16.13 15.70
CA ILE A 254 -12.38 16.60 14.41
C ILE A 254 -11.33 17.55 13.81
N PRO A 255 -10.75 17.24 12.64
CA PRO A 255 -9.76 18.10 12.02
C PRO A 255 -10.42 19.30 11.33
N SER A 256 -9.62 20.30 10.95
CA SER A 256 -10.11 21.49 10.24
C SER A 256 -10.62 21.20 8.82
N ARG A 257 -10.23 20.07 8.22
CA ARG A 257 -10.62 19.66 6.86
C ARG A 257 -10.90 18.17 6.79
N MET A 258 -12.06 17.83 6.24
CA MET A 258 -12.49 16.47 5.91
C MET A 258 -13.14 16.45 4.53
N SER A 259 -13.09 15.30 3.87
CA SER A 259 -13.91 15.04 2.70
C SER A 259 -15.36 14.83 3.14
N LYS A 260 -16.30 15.25 2.32
CA LYS A 260 -17.74 15.13 2.60
C LYS A 260 -18.46 14.54 1.40
N THR A 261 -19.44 13.70 1.67
CA THR A 261 -20.37 13.18 0.65
C THR A 261 -21.79 13.11 1.20
N THR A 262 -22.75 12.95 0.30
CA THR A 262 -24.15 12.65 0.62
C THR A 262 -24.44 11.23 0.15
N LEU A 263 -25.10 10.45 0.99
CA LEU A 263 -25.57 9.09 0.68
C LEU A 263 -27.09 9.11 0.58
N LEU A 264 -27.61 8.72 -0.58
CA LEU A 264 -29.03 8.57 -0.87
C LEU A 264 -29.43 7.10 -0.82
N ALA A 265 -30.74 6.81 -0.80
CA ALA A 265 -31.24 5.45 -0.91
C ALA A 265 -30.64 4.71 -2.14
N GLY A 266 -30.01 3.56 -1.87
CA GLY A 266 -29.28 2.76 -2.86
C GLY A 266 -27.76 3.00 -2.88
N ASP A 267 -27.28 4.10 -2.29
CA ASP A 267 -25.84 4.39 -2.20
C ASP A 267 -25.16 3.48 -1.18
N CYS A 268 -23.94 3.07 -1.54
CA CYS A 268 -23.09 2.20 -0.77
C CYS A 268 -21.70 2.82 -0.66
N ILE A 269 -21.14 2.83 0.54
CA ILE A 269 -19.76 3.23 0.81
C ILE A 269 -19.02 2.13 1.56
N VAL A 270 -17.73 1.96 1.26
CA VAL A 270 -16.83 1.00 1.92
C VAL A 270 -15.72 1.80 2.60
N LEU A 271 -15.52 1.56 3.88
CA LEU A 271 -14.66 2.33 4.77
C LEU A 271 -13.64 1.37 5.40
N TYR A 272 -12.39 1.49 4.97
CA TYR A 272 -11.26 0.71 5.48
C TYR A 272 -10.75 1.30 6.82
N PRO A 273 -10.00 0.54 7.64
CA PRO A 273 -9.48 0.99 8.93
C PRO A 273 -8.75 2.34 8.91
N GLU A 274 -8.09 2.63 7.79
CA GLU A 274 -7.34 3.86 7.57
C GLU A 274 -8.24 5.08 7.34
N THR A 275 -9.55 4.87 7.18
CA THR A 275 -10.53 5.93 6.94
C THR A 275 -11.40 6.13 8.19
N ALA A 276 -11.08 7.18 8.95
CA ALA A 276 -12.02 7.66 9.96
C ALA A 276 -13.21 8.31 9.27
N HIS A 277 -14.40 8.08 9.82
CA HIS A 277 -15.64 8.55 9.24
C HIS A 277 -16.65 8.99 10.29
N ARG A 278 -17.57 9.83 9.85
CA ARG A 278 -18.64 10.44 10.63
C ARG A 278 -19.92 10.40 9.81
N GLY A 279 -20.78 9.43 10.09
CA GLY A 279 -22.10 9.27 9.46
C GLY A 279 -23.23 9.96 10.23
N ALA A 280 -24.48 9.69 9.86
CA ALA A 280 -25.70 10.21 10.47
C ALA A 280 -25.84 11.74 10.47
N ARG A 281 -25.06 12.46 9.65
CA ARG A 281 -25.10 13.93 9.59
C ARG A 281 -26.30 14.38 8.77
N ASP A 282 -27.02 15.39 9.22
CA ASP A 282 -28.02 16.09 8.41
C ASP A 282 -27.38 16.92 7.28
N LEU A 283 -28.19 17.26 6.28
CA LEU A 283 -27.77 18.15 5.19
C LEU A 283 -28.28 19.56 5.45
N GLU A 284 -29.60 19.72 5.39
CA GLU A 284 -30.31 20.97 5.68
C GLU A 284 -31.31 20.79 6.84
N GLU A 285 -31.95 19.63 6.91
CA GLU A 285 -32.90 19.26 7.96
C GLU A 285 -32.72 17.80 8.38
N THR A 286 -33.26 17.47 9.55
CA THR A 286 -33.31 16.10 10.05
C THR A 286 -34.14 15.21 9.12
N LYS A 287 -33.58 14.07 8.75
CA LYS A 287 -34.21 13.04 7.92
C LYS A 287 -34.15 11.71 8.65
N HIS A 288 -35.20 10.92 8.45
CA HIS A 288 -35.23 9.54 8.92
C HIS A 288 -34.46 8.65 7.95
N VAL A 289 -33.56 7.80 8.46
CA VAL A 289 -32.67 6.95 7.68
C VAL A 289 -32.77 5.51 8.16
N LEU A 290 -32.92 4.60 7.21
CA LEU A 290 -32.74 3.16 7.40
C LEU A 290 -31.51 2.73 6.60
N LYS A 291 -30.52 2.14 7.27
CA LYS A 291 -29.30 1.64 6.61
C LYS A 291 -28.88 0.27 7.10
N ILE A 292 -28.14 -0.42 6.25
CA ILE A 292 -27.44 -1.64 6.61
C ILE A 292 -25.96 -1.30 6.81
N VAL A 293 -25.40 -1.74 7.93
CA VAL A 293 -23.98 -1.61 8.26
C VAL A 293 -23.37 -3.00 8.31
N GLY A 294 -22.63 -3.34 7.27
CA GLY A 294 -21.86 -4.59 7.15
C GLY A 294 -20.45 -4.45 7.72
N LYS A 295 -19.95 -5.51 8.32
CA LYS A 295 -18.63 -5.59 8.95
C LYS A 295 -17.89 -6.79 8.39
N VAL A 296 -16.86 -6.54 7.59
CA VAL A 296 -16.02 -7.57 6.95
C VAL A 296 -14.70 -7.66 7.67
N ARG A 297 -14.35 -8.85 8.14
CA ARG A 297 -13.13 -9.11 8.90
C ARG A 297 -11.91 -9.03 8.00
N ILE A 298 -10.90 -8.32 8.50
CA ILE A 298 -9.54 -8.26 7.95
C ILE A 298 -8.78 -9.48 8.43
#